data_AF-A0A7V9ZQZ4-F1
#
_entry.id   AF-A0A7V9ZQZ4-F1
#
_cell.length_a   1.000
_cell.length_b   1.000
_cell.length_c   1.000
_cell.angle_alpha   90.00
_cell.angle_beta   90.00
_cell.angle_gamma   90.00
#
_symmetry.space_group_name_H-M   'P 1'
#
loop_
_entity.id
_entity.type
_entity.pdbx_description
1 polymer ?
#
loop_
_entity_poly.entity_id
_entity_poly.type
_entity_poly.pdbx_seq_one_letter_code
_entity_poly.pdbx_strand_id
1 'polypeptide(L)'
;DWQALSLTSPSCPNPIDCAEFFVRQQYRDFLNREPEQQGLTDWLAILNNCPAGSIQCDRIEVSSGFFRSPEFRQRGYFPYRFYNVSLGRIPTFAEFMPDLARVSGFLTEAEMENARQGFIQDFMSRPGFTSIYNELSNNDYVQKLFDTAGLSQITIQGSVQTVATMQQAMANEGKSRAQVLREIVESAEVDAKYYVQAFVVMQYFGYLRRDPDALYLDWITTMQGDPNNYRQMVNGFVNSIEYRSRFGSP
;
A
#
# COMPACT_ATOMS: atom_id res chain seq x y z
N ASP A 1 -0.47 16.41 36.26
CA ASP A 1 -1.15 17.67 35.91
C ASP A 1 -1.61 17.66 34.46
N TRP A 2 -2.81 17.13 34.24
CA TRP A 2 -3.52 17.20 32.96
C TRP A 2 -4.48 18.39 33.04
N GLN A 3 -3.95 19.60 32.87
CA GLN A 3 -4.80 20.78 32.76
C GLN A 3 -5.43 20.83 31.38
N ALA A 4 -6.75 20.74 31.41
CA ALA A 4 -7.70 21.07 30.36
C ALA A 4 -7.25 22.26 29.49
N LEU A 5 -6.88 21.97 28.25
CA LEU A 5 -7.14 22.86 27.14
C LEU A 5 -8.51 22.48 26.60
N SER A 6 -9.53 23.24 27.01
CA SER A 6 -10.83 23.28 26.37
C SER A 6 -10.65 23.80 24.94
N LEU A 7 -10.35 22.89 24.01
CA LEU A 7 -10.55 23.14 22.59
C LEU A 7 -12.02 22.82 22.31
N THR A 8 -12.85 23.85 22.17
CA THR A 8 -14.09 23.71 21.41
C THR A 8 -13.69 23.40 19.98
N SER A 9 -13.40 22.13 19.68
CA SER A 9 -13.33 21.66 18.31
C SER A 9 -14.63 22.09 17.64
N PRO A 10 -14.62 22.73 16.46
CA PRO A 10 -15.85 23.02 15.74
C PRO A 10 -16.64 21.71 15.64
N SER A 11 -17.89 21.71 16.09
CA SER A 11 -18.74 20.53 15.99
C SER A 11 -19.15 20.38 14.53
N CYS A 12 -18.33 19.69 13.74
CA CYS A 12 -18.72 19.33 12.39
C CYS A 12 -19.87 18.31 12.46
N PRO A 13 -20.88 18.38 11.57
CA PRO A 13 -22.00 17.43 11.57
C PRO A 13 -21.54 15.97 11.57
N ASN A 14 -20.48 15.68 10.81
CA ASN A 14 -19.74 14.43 10.87
C ASN A 14 -18.28 14.73 11.26
N PRO A 15 -17.64 13.97 12.19
CA PRO A 15 -16.24 14.21 12.58
C PRO A 15 -15.26 14.25 11.40
N ILE A 16 -15.50 13.48 10.32
CA ILE A 16 -14.65 13.50 9.12
C ILE A 16 -14.67 14.85 8.39
N ASP A 17 -15.65 15.70 8.69
CA ASP A 17 -15.74 17.06 8.18
C ASP A 17 -14.91 18.06 8.97
N CYS A 18 -14.26 17.65 10.06
CA CYS A 18 -13.31 18.50 10.78
C CYS A 18 -11.89 18.29 10.25
N ALA A 19 -11.18 19.38 9.93
CA ALA A 19 -9.87 19.31 9.28
C ALA A 19 -8.85 18.48 10.07
N GLU A 20 -8.74 18.68 11.39
CA GLU A 20 -7.79 17.91 12.21
C GLU A 20 -8.15 16.43 12.27
N PHE A 21 -9.44 16.12 12.49
CA PHE A 21 -9.90 14.74 12.51
C PHE A 21 -9.65 14.07 11.15
N PHE A 22 -9.98 14.76 10.04
CA PHE A 22 -9.74 14.28 8.68
C PHE A 22 -8.27 13.93 8.46
N VAL A 23 -7.34 14.83 8.76
CA VAL A 23 -5.90 14.59 8.59
C VAL A 23 -5.45 13.40 9.42
N ARG A 24 -5.76 13.38 10.73
CA ARG A 24 -5.43 12.23 11.60
C ARG A 24 -5.98 10.92 11.05
N GLN A 25 -7.20 10.96 10.52
CA GLN A 25 -7.86 9.80 9.95
C GLN A 25 -7.16 9.32 8.67
N GLN A 26 -6.66 10.22 7.81
CA GLN A 26 -5.84 9.84 6.65
C GLN A 26 -4.54 9.11 7.07
N TYR A 27 -3.85 9.61 8.11
CA TYR A 27 -2.68 8.92 8.67
C TYR A 27 -3.02 7.51 9.17
N ARG A 28 -4.16 7.33 9.85
CA ARG A 28 -4.60 6.02 10.35
C ARG A 28 -5.06 5.07 9.24
N ASP A 29 -5.73 5.60 8.23
CA ASP A 29 -6.28 4.82 7.12
C ASP A 29 -5.19 4.32 6.17
N PHE A 30 -4.17 5.15 5.89
CA PHE A 30 -3.16 4.82 4.88
C PHE A 30 -1.79 4.51 5.47
N LEU A 31 -1.36 5.18 6.55
CA LEU A 31 -0.02 4.99 7.12
C LEU A 31 -0.02 4.13 8.39
N ASN A 32 -1.21 3.74 8.88
CA ASN A 32 -1.40 2.94 10.09
C ASN A 32 -0.67 3.49 11.32
N ARG A 33 -0.68 4.82 11.49
CA ARG A 33 -0.06 5.54 12.62
C ARG A 33 -0.77 6.87 12.89
N GLU A 34 -0.48 7.49 14.02
CA GLU A 34 -0.79 8.91 14.23
C GLU A 34 0.21 9.80 13.45
N PRO A 35 -0.20 11.02 13.06
CA PRO A 35 0.75 12.01 12.60
C PRO A 35 1.69 12.43 13.72
N GLU A 36 2.94 12.68 13.35
CA GLU A 36 3.83 13.55 14.12
C GLU A 36 3.32 15.00 14.10
N GLN A 37 3.70 15.79 15.11
CA GLN A 37 3.20 17.16 15.29
C GLN A 37 3.44 18.05 14.06
N GLN A 38 4.61 17.94 13.44
CA GLN A 38 4.96 18.75 12.27
C GLN A 38 4.09 18.38 11.07
N GLY A 39 3.99 17.10 10.74
CA GLY A 39 3.15 16.63 9.64
C GLY A 39 1.68 17.01 9.80
N LEU A 40 1.12 16.89 11.01
CA LEU A 40 -0.25 17.36 11.29
C LEU A 40 -0.39 18.87 11.01
N THR A 41 0.57 19.66 11.48
CA THR A 41 0.57 21.13 11.31
C THR A 41 0.63 21.51 9.84
N ASP A 42 1.48 20.85 9.06
CA ASP A 42 1.67 21.16 7.64
C ASP A 42 0.43 20.83 6.81
N TRP A 43 -0.18 19.65 7.04
CA TRP A 43 -1.43 19.28 6.35
C TRP A 43 -2.61 20.18 6.73
N LEU A 44 -2.70 20.58 8.00
CA LEU A 44 -3.69 21.55 8.45
C LEU A 44 -3.49 22.91 7.80
N ALA A 45 -2.24 23.36 7.65
CA ALA A 45 -1.93 24.61 6.96
C ALA A 45 -2.36 24.56 5.48
N ILE A 46 -2.19 23.42 4.80
CA ILE A 46 -2.67 23.24 3.42
C ILE A 46 -4.19 23.36 3.34
N LEU A 47 -4.93 22.61 4.18
CA LEU A 47 -6.38 22.61 4.16
C LEU A 47 -6.98 23.95 4.55
N ASN A 48 -6.49 24.55 5.63
CA ASN A 48 -7.06 25.79 6.19
C ASN A 48 -6.78 27.01 5.32
N ASN A 49 -5.69 27.00 4.55
CA ASN A 49 -5.34 28.08 3.62
C ASN A 49 -5.78 27.79 2.19
N CYS A 50 -6.53 26.70 1.96
CA CYS A 50 -6.99 26.37 0.61
C CYS A 50 -8.09 27.34 0.17
N PRO A 51 -7.93 28.09 -0.93
CA PRO A 51 -8.95 29.02 -1.40
C PRO A 51 -10.26 28.29 -1.72
N ALA A 52 -11.40 28.92 -1.41
CA ALA A 52 -12.70 28.35 -1.74
C ALA A 52 -12.80 28.02 -3.24
N GLY A 53 -13.17 26.78 -3.57
CA GLY A 53 -13.25 26.28 -4.95
C GLY A 53 -11.92 25.82 -5.56
N SER A 54 -10.79 25.95 -4.85
CA SER A 54 -9.52 25.38 -5.30
C SER A 54 -9.51 23.86 -5.17
N ILE A 55 -9.08 23.18 -6.22
CA ILE A 55 -8.88 21.72 -6.24
C ILE A 55 -7.44 21.30 -5.91
N GLN A 56 -6.52 22.26 -5.78
CA GLN A 56 -5.08 21.99 -5.65
C GLN A 56 -4.63 21.71 -4.20
N CYS A 57 -5.53 21.86 -3.24
CA CYS A 57 -5.25 21.76 -1.80
C CYS A 57 -6.47 21.27 -1.02
N ASP A 58 -7.53 20.82 -1.71
CA ASP A 58 -8.74 20.34 -1.09
C ASP A 58 -8.52 18.97 -0.41
N ARG A 59 -9.55 18.46 0.26
CA ARG A 59 -9.46 17.15 0.94
C ARG A 59 -9.13 16.00 0.00
N ILE A 60 -9.58 16.07 -1.24
CA ILE A 60 -9.26 15.08 -2.27
C ILE A 60 -7.75 15.13 -2.54
N GLU A 61 -7.17 16.33 -2.69
CA GLU A 61 -5.74 16.51 -2.94
C GLU A 61 -4.85 16.23 -1.74
N VAL A 62 -5.35 16.49 -0.53
CA VAL A 62 -4.64 16.16 0.70
C VAL A 62 -4.63 14.65 0.91
N SER A 63 -5.77 13.97 0.73
CA SER A 63 -5.82 12.51 0.86
C SER A 63 -4.98 11.80 -0.20
N SER A 64 -5.23 12.11 -1.48
CA SER A 64 -4.17 12.61 -2.34
C SER A 64 -2.71 12.21 -2.08
N GLY A 65 -2.10 13.01 -1.23
CA GLY A 65 -0.69 12.97 -0.91
C GLY A 65 -0.29 11.74 -0.10
N PHE A 66 -1.19 11.15 0.70
CA PHE A 66 -0.87 10.00 1.56
C PHE A 66 -0.48 8.78 0.74
N PHE A 67 -1.29 8.41 -0.27
CA PHE A 67 -1.00 7.25 -1.10
C PHE A 67 0.13 7.49 -2.11
N ARG A 68 0.35 8.74 -2.53
CA ARG A 68 1.48 9.09 -3.42
C ARG A 68 2.79 9.29 -2.66
N SER A 69 2.72 9.37 -1.33
CA SER A 69 3.89 9.58 -0.50
C SER A 69 4.93 8.48 -0.71
N PRO A 70 6.23 8.82 -0.63
CA PRO A 70 7.28 7.81 -0.60
C PRO A 70 7.08 6.79 0.53
N GLU A 71 6.56 7.25 1.69
CA GLU A 71 6.28 6.38 2.84
C GLU A 71 5.28 5.27 2.47
N PHE A 72 4.12 5.63 1.90
CA PHE A 72 3.12 4.65 1.52
C PHE A 72 3.63 3.73 0.39
N ARG A 73 4.34 4.28 -0.61
CA ARG A 73 4.91 3.48 -1.70
C ARG A 73 5.91 2.44 -1.21
N GLN A 74 6.77 2.81 -0.27
CA GLN A 74 7.79 1.91 0.28
C GLN A 74 7.26 0.88 1.29
N ARG A 75 6.07 1.13 1.87
CA ARG A 75 5.51 0.32 2.96
C ARG A 75 4.29 -0.46 2.51
N GLY A 76 3.26 0.18 1.97
CA GLY A 76 2.01 -0.46 1.57
C GLY A 76 2.15 -1.37 0.34
N TYR A 77 2.90 -0.94 -0.67
CA TYR A 77 3.07 -1.74 -1.89
C TYR A 77 4.09 -2.88 -1.74
N PHE A 78 4.91 -2.86 -0.69
CA PHE A 78 5.85 -3.94 -0.43
C PHE A 78 5.16 -5.28 -0.13
N PRO A 79 4.39 -5.46 0.96
CA PRO A 79 3.74 -6.73 1.27
C PRO A 79 2.67 -7.08 0.24
N TYR A 80 1.98 -6.09 -0.33
CA TYR A 80 0.97 -6.30 -1.38
C TYR A 80 1.52 -7.15 -2.55
N ARG A 81 2.69 -6.77 -3.08
CA ARG A 81 3.28 -7.43 -4.25
C ARG A 81 3.70 -8.88 -4.00
N PHE A 82 3.92 -9.30 -2.74
CA PHE A 82 4.19 -10.71 -2.42
C PHE A 82 2.99 -11.61 -2.74
N TYR A 83 1.77 -11.14 -2.50
CA TYR A 83 0.55 -11.88 -2.85
C TYR A 83 0.42 -11.99 -4.38
N ASN A 84 0.70 -10.93 -5.12
CA ASN A 84 0.65 -10.96 -6.59
C ASN A 84 1.68 -11.92 -7.18
N VAL A 85 2.95 -11.77 -6.80
CA VAL A 85 4.07 -12.52 -7.38
C VAL A 85 4.08 -13.98 -6.96
N SER A 86 3.66 -14.29 -5.73
CA SER A 86 3.73 -15.65 -5.18
C SER A 86 2.41 -16.41 -5.25
N LEU A 87 1.27 -15.72 -5.12
CA LEU A 87 -0.04 -16.38 -5.01
C LEU A 87 -0.95 -16.08 -6.21
N GLY A 88 -0.56 -15.16 -7.11
CA GLY A 88 -1.33 -14.81 -8.30
C GLY A 88 -2.66 -14.11 -7.98
N ARG A 89 -2.79 -13.52 -6.80
CA ARG A 89 -4.01 -12.85 -6.33
C ARG A 89 -3.69 -11.62 -5.48
N ILE A 90 -4.69 -10.76 -5.30
CA ILE A 90 -4.62 -9.69 -4.30
C ILE A 90 -4.76 -10.29 -2.88
N PRO A 91 -4.19 -9.65 -1.85
CA PRO A 91 -4.52 -10.00 -0.47
C PRO A 91 -5.97 -9.64 -0.15
N THR A 92 -6.54 -10.32 0.85
CA THR A 92 -7.74 -9.81 1.54
C THR A 92 -7.36 -8.70 2.53
N PHE A 93 -8.33 -7.90 2.97
CA PHE A 93 -8.15 -6.87 3.98
C PHE A 93 -7.57 -7.47 5.27
N ALA A 94 -8.12 -8.61 5.71
CA ALA A 94 -7.68 -9.30 6.92
C ALA A 94 -6.25 -9.84 6.82
N GLU A 95 -5.82 -10.28 5.64
CA GLU A 95 -4.44 -10.68 5.37
C GLU A 95 -3.49 -9.48 5.32
N PHE A 96 -3.91 -8.38 4.69
CA PHE A 96 -3.03 -7.24 4.40
C PHE A 96 -2.75 -6.36 5.61
N MET A 97 -3.75 -6.08 6.44
CA MET A 97 -3.59 -5.09 7.52
C MET A 97 -2.50 -5.45 8.55
N PRO A 98 -2.37 -6.71 9.01
CA PRO A 98 -1.25 -7.10 9.87
C PRO A 98 0.12 -6.96 9.18
N ASP A 99 0.19 -7.25 7.88
CA ASP A 99 1.41 -7.15 7.08
C ASP A 99 1.86 -5.70 6.91
N LEU A 100 0.90 -4.80 6.60
CA LEU A 100 1.14 -3.37 6.58
C LEU A 100 1.62 -2.86 7.93
N ALA A 101 0.98 -3.28 9.02
CA ALA A 101 1.34 -2.84 10.37
C ALA A 101 2.80 -3.17 10.71
N ARG A 102 3.32 -4.30 10.22
CA ARG A 102 4.70 -4.73 10.48
C ARG A 102 5.75 -3.81 9.85
N VAL A 103 5.43 -3.19 8.72
CA VAL A 103 6.36 -2.30 7.98
C VAL A 103 6.03 -0.82 8.13
N SER A 104 5.10 -0.47 9.02
CA SER A 104 4.63 0.89 9.29
C SER A 104 5.10 1.42 10.65
N GLY A 105 4.83 2.70 10.93
CA GLY A 105 5.22 3.38 12.16
C GLY A 105 6.54 4.16 12.05
N PHE A 106 7.07 4.62 13.18
CA PHE A 106 8.30 5.43 13.23
C PHE A 106 9.55 4.55 13.25
N LEU A 107 9.70 3.70 12.23
CA LEU A 107 10.86 2.84 12.04
C LEU A 107 12.02 3.63 11.42
N THR A 108 13.22 3.48 11.99
CA THR A 108 14.48 3.82 11.32
C THR A 108 14.70 2.94 10.08
N GLU A 109 15.65 3.31 9.23
CA GLU A 109 15.99 2.51 8.03
C GLU A 109 16.39 1.06 8.39
N ALA A 110 17.20 0.88 9.43
CA ALA A 110 17.62 -0.44 9.91
C ALA A 110 16.45 -1.25 10.48
N GLU A 111 15.56 -0.63 11.25
CA GLU A 111 14.36 -1.29 11.77
C GLU A 111 13.39 -1.68 10.65
N MET A 112 13.22 -0.82 9.65
CA MET A 112 12.39 -1.10 8.47
C MET A 112 12.95 -2.27 7.67
N GLU A 113 14.26 -2.33 7.47
CA GLU A 113 14.91 -3.43 6.79
C GLU A 113 14.75 -4.75 7.55
N ASN A 114 14.96 -4.74 8.87
CA ASN A 114 14.70 -5.90 9.72
C ASN A 114 13.23 -6.34 9.68
N ALA A 115 12.28 -5.39 9.68
CA ALA A 115 10.87 -5.67 9.57
C ALA A 115 10.50 -6.33 8.24
N ARG A 116 11.06 -5.84 7.12
CA ARG A 116 10.87 -6.45 5.78
C ARG A 116 11.42 -7.87 5.73
N GLN A 117 12.64 -8.11 6.23
CA GLN A 117 13.21 -9.46 6.27
C GLN A 117 12.35 -10.41 7.10
N GLY A 118 11.91 -9.97 8.28
CA GLY A 118 11.00 -10.75 9.12
C GLY A 118 9.66 -11.05 8.44
N PHE A 119 9.07 -10.07 7.75
CA PHE A 119 7.86 -10.28 6.96
C PHE A 119 8.05 -11.33 5.88
N ILE A 120 9.16 -11.31 5.13
CA ILE A 120 9.42 -12.29 4.07
C ILE A 120 9.46 -13.71 4.63
N GLN A 121 10.18 -13.92 5.74
CA GLN A 121 10.26 -15.24 6.39
C GLN A 121 8.89 -15.72 6.85
N ASP A 122 8.13 -14.85 7.53
CA ASP A 122 6.80 -15.17 8.02
C ASP A 122 5.84 -15.47 6.86
N PHE A 123 5.88 -14.68 5.78
CA PHE A 123 5.06 -14.89 4.58
C PHE A 123 5.35 -16.23 3.92
N MET A 124 6.63 -16.57 3.73
CA MET A 124 7.04 -17.84 3.14
C MET A 124 6.71 -19.06 3.99
N SER A 125 6.50 -18.89 5.29
CA SER A 125 6.07 -19.96 6.20
C SER A 125 4.56 -20.25 6.15
N ARG A 126 3.76 -19.37 5.52
CA ARG A 126 2.29 -19.50 5.48
C ARG A 126 1.87 -20.73 4.67
N PRO A 127 0.78 -21.43 5.07
CA PRO A 127 0.26 -22.59 4.33
C PRO A 127 0.01 -22.33 2.83
N GLY A 128 -0.47 -21.13 2.48
CA GLY A 128 -0.71 -20.74 1.09
C GLY A 128 0.56 -20.67 0.25
N PHE A 129 1.70 -20.31 0.86
CA PHE A 129 3.00 -20.31 0.18
C PHE A 129 3.62 -21.70 0.19
N THR A 130 3.71 -22.34 1.36
CA THR A 130 4.39 -23.63 1.52
C THR A 130 3.76 -24.74 0.68
N SER A 131 2.43 -24.78 0.56
CA SER A 131 1.72 -25.75 -0.29
C SER A 131 2.04 -25.63 -1.78
N ILE A 132 2.48 -24.46 -2.26
CA ILE A 132 2.87 -24.23 -3.65
C ILE A 132 4.37 -24.50 -3.84
N TYR A 133 5.20 -24.05 -2.90
CA TYR A 133 6.64 -23.89 -3.15
C TYR A 133 7.56 -24.89 -2.44
N ASN A 134 7.12 -25.57 -1.36
CA ASN A 134 8.03 -26.43 -0.59
C ASN A 134 8.53 -27.64 -1.38
N GLU A 135 7.66 -28.26 -2.17
CA GLU A 135 7.98 -29.44 -2.98
C GLU A 135 8.69 -29.12 -4.30
N LEU A 136 8.80 -27.84 -4.66
CA LEU A 136 9.47 -27.43 -5.89
C LEU A 136 10.99 -27.52 -5.74
N SER A 137 11.69 -27.85 -6.83
CA SER A 137 13.13 -27.60 -6.92
C SER A 137 13.41 -26.08 -6.92
N ASN A 138 14.66 -25.67 -6.71
CA ASN A 138 15.01 -24.25 -6.84
C ASN A 138 14.78 -23.73 -8.28
N ASN A 139 14.93 -24.58 -9.29
CA ASN A 139 14.67 -24.17 -10.68
C ASN A 139 13.18 -23.93 -10.91
N ASP A 140 12.34 -24.86 -10.47
CA ASP A 140 10.88 -24.76 -10.60
C ASP A 140 10.31 -23.64 -9.73
N TYR A 141 10.94 -23.36 -8.58
CA TYR A 141 10.60 -22.22 -7.72
C TYR A 141 10.73 -20.89 -8.48
N VAL A 142 11.88 -20.65 -9.12
CA VAL A 142 12.10 -19.43 -9.92
C VAL A 142 11.11 -19.35 -11.07
N GLN A 143 10.96 -20.44 -11.84
CA GLN A 143 10.02 -20.49 -12.97
C GLN A 143 8.60 -20.16 -12.52
N LYS A 144 8.14 -20.79 -11.43
CA LYS A 144 6.79 -20.58 -10.88
C LYS A 144 6.54 -19.13 -10.48
N LEU A 145 7.53 -18.44 -9.90
CA LEU A 145 7.42 -17.01 -9.56
C LEU A 145 7.26 -16.13 -10.80
N PHE A 146 8.07 -16.34 -11.84
CA PHE A 146 7.97 -15.59 -13.10
C PHE A 146 6.64 -15.88 -13.82
N ASP A 147 6.20 -17.14 -13.85
CA ASP A 147 4.91 -17.53 -14.44
C ASP A 147 3.74 -16.87 -13.72
N THR A 148 3.76 -16.91 -12.38
CA THR A 148 2.69 -16.33 -11.54
C THR A 148 2.68 -14.81 -11.68
N ALA A 149 3.85 -14.18 -11.71
CA ALA A 149 3.97 -12.75 -11.97
C ALA A 149 3.66 -12.38 -13.42
N GLY A 150 3.61 -13.34 -14.35
CA GLY A 150 3.46 -13.13 -15.79
C GLY A 150 4.55 -12.23 -16.36
N LEU A 151 5.81 -12.49 -15.99
CA LEU A 151 7.00 -11.77 -16.44
C LEU A 151 7.96 -12.75 -17.11
N SER A 152 8.72 -12.28 -18.10
CA SER A 152 9.80 -13.04 -18.74
C SER A 152 11.19 -12.61 -18.26
N GLN A 153 11.31 -11.39 -17.76
CA GLN A 153 12.54 -10.80 -17.23
C GLN A 153 12.21 -9.68 -16.23
N ILE A 154 13.20 -9.36 -15.39
CA ILE A 154 13.20 -8.21 -14.48
C ILE A 154 14.54 -7.49 -14.55
N THR A 155 14.64 -6.29 -14.01
CA THR A 155 15.90 -5.54 -13.94
C THR A 155 16.33 -5.36 -12.48
N ILE A 156 17.55 -5.81 -12.16
CA ILE A 156 18.17 -5.62 -10.83
C ILE A 156 19.45 -4.82 -11.02
N GLN A 157 19.53 -3.65 -10.38
CA GLN A 157 20.72 -2.76 -10.45
C GLN A 157 21.19 -2.49 -11.90
N GLY A 158 20.24 -2.31 -12.82
CA GLY A 158 20.53 -2.05 -14.24
C GLY A 158 20.87 -3.29 -15.08
N SER A 159 20.91 -4.48 -14.48
CA SER A 159 21.16 -5.75 -15.19
C SER A 159 19.86 -6.52 -15.38
N VAL A 160 19.61 -6.95 -16.62
CA VAL A 160 18.47 -7.83 -16.95
C VAL A 160 18.68 -9.20 -16.33
N GLN A 161 17.67 -9.66 -15.61
CA GLN A 161 17.58 -10.99 -15.04
C GLN A 161 16.43 -11.74 -15.69
N THR A 162 16.74 -12.93 -16.20
CA THR A 162 15.75 -13.87 -16.73
C THR A 162 15.54 -15.00 -15.73
N VAL A 163 14.58 -15.88 -15.98
CA VAL A 163 14.44 -17.13 -15.21
C VAL A 163 15.79 -17.86 -15.11
N ALA A 164 16.50 -18.00 -16.24
CA ALA A 164 17.77 -18.74 -16.29
C ALA A 164 18.87 -18.09 -15.43
N THR A 165 19.01 -16.76 -15.44
CA THR A 165 20.04 -16.08 -14.64
C THR A 165 19.72 -16.13 -13.15
N MET A 166 18.44 -16.02 -12.78
CA MET A 166 18.01 -16.15 -11.38
C MET A 166 18.20 -17.58 -10.85
N GLN A 167 17.96 -18.61 -11.68
CA GLN A 167 18.27 -20.00 -11.36
C GLN A 167 19.78 -20.21 -11.14
N GLN A 168 20.62 -19.63 -12.00
CA GLN A 168 22.07 -19.69 -11.86
C GLN A 168 22.55 -18.99 -10.59
N ALA A 169 21.97 -17.85 -10.21
CA ALA A 169 22.32 -17.15 -8.98
C ALA A 169 22.00 -17.98 -7.73
N MET A 170 20.93 -18.80 -7.74
CA MET A 170 20.67 -19.75 -6.66
C MET A 170 21.68 -20.90 -6.63
N ALA A 171 22.04 -21.43 -7.80
CA ALA A 171 22.90 -22.60 -7.91
C ALA A 171 24.38 -22.29 -7.61
N ASN A 172 24.88 -21.15 -8.09
CA ASN A 172 26.31 -20.83 -8.13
C ASN A 172 26.71 -19.70 -7.16
N GLU A 173 25.79 -18.79 -6.83
CA GLU A 173 26.05 -17.62 -5.99
C GLU A 173 25.43 -17.76 -4.59
N GLY A 174 24.74 -18.87 -4.33
CA GLY A 174 24.15 -19.17 -3.03
C GLY A 174 22.95 -18.31 -2.65
N LYS A 175 22.27 -17.67 -3.62
CA LYS A 175 21.05 -16.91 -3.32
C LYS A 175 19.96 -17.83 -2.74
N SER A 176 19.40 -17.41 -1.61
CA SER A 176 18.26 -18.08 -0.99
C SER A 176 16.97 -17.80 -1.76
N ARG A 177 15.96 -18.66 -1.55
CA ARG A 177 14.60 -18.46 -2.08
C ARG A 177 13.99 -17.11 -1.66
N ALA A 178 14.26 -16.68 -0.43
CA ALA A 178 13.81 -15.41 0.11
C ALA A 178 14.44 -14.21 -0.62
N GLN A 179 15.75 -14.27 -0.90
CA GLN A 179 16.44 -13.23 -1.68
C GLN A 179 15.90 -13.14 -3.11
N VAL A 180 15.74 -14.28 -3.79
CA VAL A 180 15.16 -14.34 -5.14
C VAL A 180 13.75 -13.76 -5.17
N LEU A 181 12.88 -14.16 -4.23
CA LEU A 181 11.52 -13.64 -4.17
C LEU A 181 11.49 -12.14 -3.94
N ARG A 182 12.29 -11.64 -3.00
CA ARG A 182 12.39 -10.21 -2.71
C ARG A 182 12.86 -9.42 -3.93
N GLU A 183 13.89 -9.89 -4.61
CA GLU A 183 14.42 -9.27 -5.82
C GLU A 183 13.39 -9.17 -6.95
N ILE A 184 12.59 -10.22 -7.15
CA ILE A 184 11.49 -10.19 -8.12
C ILE A 184 10.42 -9.20 -7.66
N VAL A 185 9.96 -9.28 -6.41
CA VAL A 185 8.89 -8.43 -5.87
C VAL A 185 9.25 -6.95 -5.91
N GLU A 186 10.49 -6.59 -5.58
CA GLU A 186 10.96 -5.21 -5.55
C GLU A 186 11.37 -4.67 -6.93
N SER A 187 11.30 -5.49 -7.99
CA SER A 187 11.67 -5.05 -9.33
C SER A 187 10.75 -3.94 -9.86
N ALA A 188 11.30 -3.09 -10.73
CA ALA A 188 10.55 -2.00 -11.36
C ALA A 188 9.41 -2.54 -12.25
N GLU A 189 9.58 -3.72 -12.84
CA GLU A 189 8.57 -4.37 -13.67
C GLU A 189 7.37 -4.83 -12.83
N VAL A 190 7.60 -5.39 -11.64
CA VAL A 190 6.51 -5.75 -10.72
C VAL A 190 5.83 -4.50 -10.18
N ASP A 191 6.58 -3.45 -9.83
CA ASP A 191 6.00 -2.16 -9.43
C ASP A 191 5.08 -1.60 -10.53
N ALA A 192 5.60 -1.44 -11.75
CA ALA A 192 4.84 -0.91 -12.88
C ALA A 192 3.61 -1.75 -13.21
N LYS A 193 3.73 -3.09 -13.17
CA LYS A 193 2.64 -4.00 -13.50
C LYS A 193 1.48 -3.93 -12.49
N TYR A 194 1.80 -3.85 -11.20
CA TYR A 194 0.79 -3.95 -10.14
C TYR A 194 0.42 -2.62 -9.51
N TYR A 195 1.05 -1.50 -9.89
CA TYR A 195 0.80 -0.17 -9.30
C TYR A 195 -0.68 0.23 -9.32
N VAL A 196 -1.35 0.18 -10.49
CA VAL A 196 -2.76 0.58 -10.60
C VAL A 196 -3.64 -0.35 -9.76
N GLN A 197 -3.39 -1.65 -9.83
CA GLN A 197 -4.14 -2.64 -9.08
C GLN A 197 -4.02 -2.39 -7.57
N ALA A 198 -2.79 -2.20 -7.09
CA ALA A 198 -2.52 -1.89 -5.69
C ALA A 198 -3.20 -0.59 -5.29
N PHE A 199 -3.06 0.46 -6.09
CA PHE A 199 -3.64 1.77 -5.79
C PHE A 199 -5.16 1.71 -5.58
N VAL A 200 -5.88 0.96 -6.43
CA VAL A 200 -7.32 0.73 -6.29
C VAL A 200 -7.63 -0.06 -5.02
N VAL A 201 -6.95 -1.20 -4.79
CA VAL A 201 -7.19 -2.04 -3.58
C VAL A 201 -6.98 -1.21 -2.30
N MET A 202 -5.98 -0.34 -2.26
CA MET A 202 -5.69 0.49 -1.10
C MET A 202 -6.79 1.52 -0.80
N GLN A 203 -7.60 1.92 -1.80
CA GLN A 203 -8.77 2.76 -1.53
C GLN A 203 -9.80 2.01 -0.68
N TYR A 204 -10.11 0.76 -1.05
CA TYR A 204 -11.03 -0.09 -0.28
C TYR A 204 -10.48 -0.38 1.12
N PHE A 205 -9.19 -0.72 1.23
CA PHE A 205 -8.59 -1.03 2.52
C PHE A 205 -8.50 0.18 3.45
N GLY A 206 -8.05 1.33 2.95
CA GLY A 206 -7.90 2.53 3.76
C GLY A 206 -9.25 3.17 4.13
N TYR A 207 -10.09 3.44 3.12
CA TYR A 207 -11.37 4.11 3.35
C TYR A 207 -12.45 3.18 3.87
N LEU A 208 -12.62 2.01 3.30
CA LEU A 208 -13.80 1.19 3.57
C LEU A 208 -13.52 0.07 4.58
N ARG A 209 -12.23 -0.20 4.87
CA ARG A 209 -11.79 -1.23 5.82
C ARG A 209 -12.36 -2.62 5.49
N ARG A 210 -12.47 -2.94 4.20
CA ARG A 210 -13.02 -4.20 3.68
C ARG A 210 -12.40 -4.61 2.35
N ASP A 211 -12.70 -5.82 1.91
CA ASP A 211 -12.31 -6.33 0.59
C ASP A 211 -12.97 -5.54 -0.56
N PRO A 212 -12.29 -5.43 -1.73
CA PRO A 212 -12.90 -4.85 -2.92
C PRO A 212 -14.16 -5.61 -3.37
N ASP A 213 -15.18 -4.88 -3.80
CA ASP A 213 -16.39 -5.43 -4.43
C ASP A 213 -16.24 -5.50 -5.95
N ALA A 214 -17.32 -5.84 -6.67
CA ALA A 214 -17.29 -5.98 -8.13
C ALA A 214 -16.88 -4.67 -8.87
N LEU A 215 -17.13 -3.48 -8.29
CA LEU A 215 -16.79 -2.19 -8.91
C LEU A 215 -15.27 -1.94 -8.96
N TYR A 216 -14.49 -2.78 -8.26
CA TYR A 216 -13.04 -2.80 -8.31
C TYR A 216 -12.48 -2.84 -9.74
N LEU A 217 -13.08 -3.65 -10.62
CA LEU A 217 -12.62 -3.80 -12.01
C LEU A 217 -12.88 -2.52 -12.84
N ASP A 218 -13.97 -1.81 -12.53
CA ASP A 218 -14.32 -0.55 -13.17
C ASP A 218 -13.31 0.55 -12.78
N TRP A 219 -12.89 0.57 -11.51
CA TRP A 219 -11.83 1.47 -11.05
C TRP A 219 -10.49 1.19 -11.69
N ILE A 220 -10.13 -0.10 -11.87
CA ILE A 220 -8.92 -0.46 -12.62
C ILE A 220 -8.99 0.07 -14.04
N THR A 221 -10.10 -0.15 -14.74
CA THR A 221 -10.27 0.31 -16.13
C THR A 221 -10.20 1.83 -16.21
N THR A 222 -10.83 2.54 -15.27
CA THR A 222 -10.79 4.00 -15.16
C THR A 222 -9.36 4.53 -14.99
N MET A 223 -8.58 3.92 -14.09
CA MET A 223 -7.20 4.33 -13.80
C MET A 223 -6.22 3.92 -14.90
N GLN A 224 -6.47 2.85 -15.64
CA GLN A 224 -5.67 2.44 -16.80
C GLN A 224 -5.92 3.34 -18.01
N GLY A 225 -7.14 3.87 -18.17
CA GLY A 225 -7.49 4.79 -19.25
C GLY A 225 -6.82 6.17 -19.12
N ASP A 226 -6.72 6.70 -17.90
CA ASP A 226 -5.91 7.90 -17.59
C ASP A 226 -5.44 7.85 -16.13
N PRO A 227 -4.13 7.65 -15.87
CA PRO A 227 -3.57 7.66 -14.52
C PRO A 227 -3.79 8.98 -13.75
N ASN A 228 -4.10 10.08 -14.44
CA ASN A 228 -4.43 11.36 -13.82
C ASN A 228 -5.85 11.40 -13.23
N ASN A 229 -6.68 10.38 -13.47
CA ASN A 229 -8.01 10.23 -12.88
C ASN A 229 -7.99 9.86 -11.39
N TYR A 230 -6.82 9.86 -10.73
CA TYR A 230 -6.72 9.57 -9.29
C TYR A 230 -7.68 10.44 -8.46
N ARG A 231 -7.91 11.71 -8.85
CA ARG A 231 -8.86 12.59 -8.14
C ARG A 231 -10.28 12.07 -8.22
N GLN A 232 -10.72 11.59 -9.37
CA GLN A 232 -12.05 11.01 -9.53
C GLN A 232 -12.21 9.78 -8.65
N MET A 233 -11.20 8.91 -8.61
CA MET A 233 -11.23 7.73 -7.76
C MET A 233 -11.26 8.13 -6.28
N VAL A 234 -10.29 8.94 -5.81
CA VAL A 234 -10.23 9.39 -4.42
C VAL A 234 -11.54 10.07 -4.00
N ASN A 235 -12.10 10.93 -4.86
CA ASN A 235 -13.40 11.56 -4.62
C ASN A 235 -14.51 10.53 -4.40
N GLY A 236 -14.55 9.47 -5.20
CA GLY A 236 -15.51 8.38 -5.10
C GLY A 236 -15.48 7.65 -3.74
N PHE A 237 -14.32 7.60 -3.07
CA PHE A 237 -14.19 6.97 -1.75
C PHE A 237 -14.29 7.97 -0.59
N VAL A 238 -13.55 9.09 -0.63
CA VAL A 238 -13.46 10.07 0.47
C VAL A 238 -14.80 10.76 0.76
N ASN A 239 -15.65 10.92 -0.26
CA ASN A 239 -16.98 11.51 -0.13
C ASN A 239 -18.09 10.46 -0.15
N SER A 240 -17.75 9.16 -0.13
CA SER A 240 -18.75 8.09 -0.10
C SER A 240 -19.56 8.10 1.19
N ILE A 241 -20.83 7.73 1.08
CA ILE A 241 -21.71 7.50 2.24
C ILE A 241 -21.07 6.46 3.18
N GLU A 242 -20.47 5.41 2.62
CA GLU A 242 -19.83 4.33 3.38
C GLU A 242 -18.66 4.84 4.23
N TYR A 243 -17.76 5.64 3.66
CA TYR A 243 -16.64 6.21 4.43
C TYR A 243 -17.14 7.14 5.54
N ARG A 244 -18.07 8.04 5.21
CA ARG A 244 -18.63 9.00 6.17
C ARG A 244 -19.38 8.30 7.32
N SER A 245 -20.07 7.20 7.02
CA SER A 245 -20.79 6.37 8.01
C SER A 245 -19.89 5.77 9.09
N ARG A 246 -18.57 5.67 8.85
CA ARG A 246 -17.62 5.20 9.87
C ARG A 246 -17.50 6.14 11.07
N PHE A 247 -17.86 7.41 10.91
CA PHE A 247 -17.56 8.45 11.90
C PHE A 247 -18.81 9.17 12.44
N GLY A 248 -19.94 9.07 11.74
CA GLY A 248 -21.17 9.73 12.12
C GLY A 248 -22.25 9.55 11.06
N SER A 249 -23.33 10.33 11.16
CA SER A 249 -24.35 10.35 10.11
C SER A 249 -23.76 10.88 8.80
N PRO A 250 -24.08 10.28 7.64
CA PRO A 250 -23.55 10.69 6.34
C PRO A 250 -23.87 12.14 5.98
#